data_AF-A0A819AHT4-F1
#
_entry.id   AF-A0A819AHT4-F1
#
_cell.length_a   1.000
_cell.length_b   1.000
_cell.length_c   1.000
_cell.angle_alpha   90.00
_cell.angle_beta   90.00
_cell.angle_gamma   90.00
#
_symmetry.space_group_name_H-M   'P 1'
#
loop_
_entity.id
_entity.type
_entity.pdbx_description
1 polymer ?
#
loop_
_entity_poly.entity_id
_entity_poly.type
_entity_poly.pdbx_seq_one_letter_code
_entity_poly.pdbx_strand_id
1 'polypeptide(L)'
;MLARMRAIRDQHERDEKKLLNDIRELDRLSESNYASKNFIVKKSNVRQEQTRLNELFSGKRAQGVKSAYTANEFRHLFRIGFDQDFFKEKVLSRAVETFIGEQEQVFTLFEYFVELVNELDHLHEDLDNKRKYISNLFLNDNIDTIVIKDIFATLEYSVNKANTNVQSLHTAKQNLRIILDTAYQLINNLFLELNCDRNIILSPNESINDRNILFYLATIESRVQELLFTLKTNRKSGGTHGYTDDTTISWRIIHRNMDQSYN
;
A
#
# COMPACT_ATOMS: atom_id res chain seq x y z
N MET A 1 22.99 25.51 1.22
CA MET A 1 21.62 26.02 0.95
C MET A 1 20.64 24.91 0.54
N LEU A 2 21.01 23.99 -0.36
CA LEU A 2 20.13 22.91 -0.85
C LEU A 2 19.54 22.00 0.24
N ALA A 3 20.33 21.64 1.27
CA ALA A 3 19.86 20.79 2.37
C ALA A 3 18.76 21.46 3.23
N ARG A 4 18.86 22.78 3.45
CA ARG A 4 17.82 23.53 4.20
C ARG A 4 16.54 23.68 3.39
N MET A 5 16.64 23.91 2.07
CA MET A 5 15.46 23.97 1.20
C MET A 5 14.73 22.63 1.12
N ARG A 6 15.46 21.51 1.07
CA ARG A 6 14.85 20.17 1.09
C ARG A 6 14.16 19.89 2.43
N ALA A 7 14.79 20.23 3.56
CA ALA A 7 14.18 20.05 4.88
C ALA A 7 12.88 20.84 5.07
N ILE A 8 12.83 22.09 4.56
CA ILE A 8 11.61 22.92 4.60
C ILE A 8 10.50 22.33 3.71
N ARG A 9 10.86 21.82 2.52
CA ARG A 9 9.89 21.15 1.64
C ARG A 9 9.33 19.89 2.28
N ASP A 10 10.19 19.04 2.84
CA ASP A 10 9.77 17.80 3.49
C ASP A 10 8.93 18.10 4.74
N GLN A 11 9.15 19.23 5.42
CA GLN A 11 8.31 19.69 6.52
C GLN A 11 6.95 20.15 6.02
N HIS A 12 6.89 20.94 4.94
CA HIS A 12 5.64 21.33 4.30
C HIS A 12 4.80 20.13 3.86
N GLU A 13 5.40 19.12 3.24
CA GLU A 13 4.69 17.90 2.82
C GLU A 13 4.14 17.10 4.02
N ARG A 14 4.82 17.13 5.17
CA ARG A 14 4.31 16.51 6.41
C ARG A 14 3.15 17.29 6.99
N ASP A 15 3.27 18.61 7.03
CA ASP A 15 2.23 19.49 7.58
C ASP A 15 0.96 19.47 6.71
N GLU A 16 1.11 19.39 5.38
CA GLU A 16 0.00 19.23 4.45
C GLU A 16 -0.73 17.90 4.65
N LYS A 17 0.00 16.79 4.79
CA LYS A 17 -0.59 15.49 5.10
C LYS A 17 -1.32 15.48 6.44
N LYS A 18 -0.78 16.20 7.43
CA LYS A 18 -1.42 16.34 8.74
C LYS A 18 -2.73 17.12 8.63
N LEU A 19 -2.72 18.27 7.96
CA LEU A 19 -3.92 19.08 7.72
C LEU A 19 -5.01 18.30 6.97
N LEU A 20 -4.64 17.52 5.95
CA LEU A 20 -5.60 16.69 5.22
C LEU A 20 -6.22 15.60 6.09
N ASN A 21 -5.45 15.00 7.01
CA ASN A 21 -5.99 14.06 7.98
C ASN A 21 -6.92 14.73 8.98
N ASP A 22 -6.54 15.90 9.50
CA ASP A 22 -7.36 16.66 10.44
C ASP A 22 -8.70 17.06 9.80
N ILE A 23 -8.71 17.47 8.53
CA ILE A 23 -9.95 17.77 7.78
C ILE A 23 -10.84 16.52 7.66
N ARG A 24 -10.26 15.36 7.31
CA ARG A 24 -11.03 14.10 7.21
C ARG A 24 -11.61 13.66 8.55
N GLU A 25 -10.88 13.90 9.64
CA GLU A 25 -11.36 13.57 10.98
C GLU A 25 -12.50 14.50 11.41
N LEU A 26 -12.38 15.80 11.11
CA LEU A 26 -13.43 16.78 11.36
C LEU A 26 -14.72 16.48 10.56
N ASP A 27 -14.60 16.06 9.30
CA ASP A 27 -15.77 15.67 8.49
C ASP A 27 -16.48 14.45 9.08
N ARG A 28 -15.73 13.41 9.50
CA ARG A 28 -16.30 12.24 10.18
C ARG A 28 -17.00 12.60 11.49
N LEU A 29 -16.39 13.48 12.28
CA LEU A 29 -17.00 13.97 13.53
C LEU A 29 -18.27 14.79 13.26
N SER A 30 -18.27 15.59 12.20
CA SER A 30 -19.43 16.36 11.76
C SER A 30 -20.58 15.42 11.38
N GLU A 31 -20.34 14.44 10.52
CA GLU A 31 -21.33 13.44 10.11
C GLU A 31 -21.93 12.68 11.30
N SER A 32 -21.07 12.20 12.21
CA SER A 32 -21.50 11.52 13.44
C SER A 32 -22.38 12.40 14.34
N ASN A 33 -22.02 13.68 14.48
CA ASN A 33 -22.82 14.65 15.22
C ASN A 33 -24.17 14.94 14.56
N TYR A 34 -24.22 15.05 13.24
CA TYR A 34 -25.48 15.19 12.49
C TYR A 34 -26.37 13.97 12.67
N ALA A 35 -25.82 12.76 12.55
CA ALA A 35 -26.56 11.51 12.78
C ALA A 35 -27.14 11.42 14.20
N SER A 36 -26.34 11.77 15.21
CA SER A 36 -26.76 11.77 16.62
C SER A 36 -27.87 12.80 16.88
N LYS A 37 -27.75 14.02 16.34
CA LYS A 37 -28.80 15.05 16.45
C LYS A 37 -30.11 14.60 15.81
N ASN A 38 -30.04 14.03 14.60
CA ASN A 38 -31.21 13.52 13.90
C ASN A 38 -31.89 12.39 14.68
N PHE A 39 -31.11 11.49 15.28
CA PHE A 39 -31.64 10.43 16.13
C PHE A 39 -32.38 10.99 17.36
N ILE A 40 -31.82 12.00 18.03
CA ILE A 40 -32.45 12.64 19.19
C ILE A 40 -33.77 13.30 18.78
N VAL A 41 -33.79 14.03 17.66
CA VAL A 41 -35.01 14.67 17.13
C VAL A 41 -36.08 13.63 16.78
N LYS A 42 -35.73 12.58 16.02
CA LYS A 42 -36.67 11.50 15.66
C LYS A 42 -37.23 10.83 16.92
N LYS A 43 -36.38 10.52 17.91
CA LYS A 43 -36.81 9.92 19.18
C LYS A 43 -37.69 10.85 20.03
N SER A 44 -37.42 12.15 20.01
CA SER A 44 -38.25 13.15 20.70
C SER A 44 -39.65 13.23 20.08
N ASN A 45 -39.74 13.29 18.75
CA ASN A 45 -41.00 13.35 18.03
C ASN A 45 -41.84 12.08 18.25
N VAL A 46 -41.20 10.90 18.20
CA VAL A 46 -41.87 9.62 18.50
C VAL A 46 -42.44 9.60 19.92
N ARG A 47 -41.70 10.11 20.91
CA ARG A 47 -42.21 10.19 22.30
C ARG A 47 -43.36 11.18 22.42
N GLN A 48 -43.29 12.32 21.74
CA GLN A 48 -44.35 13.32 21.76
C GLN A 48 -45.65 12.79 21.14
N GLU A 49 -45.56 12.13 19.99
CA GLU A 49 -46.71 11.49 19.35
C GLU A 49 -47.24 10.31 20.18
N GLN A 50 -46.36 9.52 20.81
CA GLN A 50 -46.78 8.45 21.73
C GLN A 50 -47.52 9.01 22.95
N THR A 51 -47.07 10.14 23.52
CA THR A 51 -47.76 10.81 24.63
C THR A 51 -49.11 11.35 24.17
N ARG A 52 -49.18 11.99 22.99
CA ARG A 52 -50.42 12.51 22.42
C ARG A 52 -51.45 11.39 22.17
N LEU A 53 -51.01 10.26 21.63
CA LEU A 53 -51.84 9.07 21.46
C LEU A 53 -52.28 8.50 22.81
N ASN A 54 -51.38 8.39 23.78
CA ASN A 54 -51.72 7.89 25.12
C ASN A 54 -52.71 8.80 25.86
N GLU A 55 -52.67 10.12 25.69
CA GLU A 55 -53.65 11.07 26.21
C GLU A 55 -55.02 10.89 25.52
N LEU A 56 -55.04 10.71 24.20
CA LEU A 56 -56.26 10.38 23.44
C LEU A 56 -56.88 9.03 23.87
N PHE A 57 -56.06 8.02 24.14
CA PHE A 57 -56.51 6.70 24.58
C PHE A 57 -56.85 6.63 26.08
N SER A 58 -56.20 7.41 26.94
CA SER A 58 -56.52 7.47 28.37
C SER A 58 -57.80 8.28 28.64
N GLY A 59 -58.07 9.33 27.85
CA GLY A 59 -59.37 10.01 27.83
C GLY A 59 -60.52 9.07 27.45
N LYS A 60 -60.29 8.14 26.52
CA LYS A 60 -61.26 7.10 26.12
C LYS A 60 -61.38 5.94 27.12
N ARG A 61 -60.38 5.68 27.97
CA ARG A 61 -60.42 4.62 29.01
C ARG A 61 -61.06 5.06 30.33
N ALA A 62 -61.14 6.36 30.60
CA ALA A 62 -61.88 6.89 31.76
C ALA A 62 -63.41 6.79 31.57
N GLN A 63 -63.88 6.74 30.32
CA GLN A 63 -65.24 6.30 29.99
C GLN A 63 -65.19 4.82 29.61
N GLY A 64 -65.37 3.94 30.60
CA GLY A 64 -65.53 2.50 30.36
C GLY A 64 -66.76 2.21 29.52
N VAL A 65 -66.61 2.16 28.19
CA VAL A 65 -67.69 1.75 27.28
C VAL A 65 -67.49 0.29 26.90
N LYS A 66 -68.34 -0.54 27.50
CA LYS A 66 -68.54 -1.95 27.16
C LYS A 66 -68.91 -2.07 25.68
N SER A 67 -68.04 -2.69 24.89
CA SER A 67 -68.26 -3.08 23.50
C SER A 67 -69.25 -4.26 23.37
N ALA A 68 -70.48 -4.09 23.87
CA ALA A 68 -71.56 -5.07 23.73
C ALA A 68 -72.95 -4.41 23.60
N TYR A 69 -72.99 -3.18 23.08
CA TYR A 69 -74.23 -2.43 22.82
C TYR A 69 -74.27 -2.04 21.35
N THR A 70 -74.72 -2.93 20.46
CA THR A 70 -74.90 -2.51 19.04
C THR A 70 -75.94 -3.27 18.24
N ALA A 71 -76.39 -4.47 18.64
CA ALA A 71 -77.45 -5.17 17.89
C ALA A 71 -78.83 -5.03 18.53
N ASN A 72 -78.93 -5.21 19.86
CA ASN A 72 -80.23 -5.34 20.52
C ASN A 72 -80.87 -3.98 20.87
N GLU A 73 -80.06 -2.98 21.21
CA GLU A 73 -80.54 -1.62 21.51
C GLU A 73 -80.88 -0.86 20.22
N PHE A 74 -80.11 -1.08 19.14
CA PHE A 74 -80.43 -0.57 17.80
C PHE A 74 -81.77 -1.13 17.30
N ARG A 75 -82.05 -2.42 17.55
CA ARG A 75 -83.32 -3.08 17.20
C ARG A 75 -84.49 -2.56 18.04
N HIS A 76 -84.25 -2.20 19.30
CA HIS A 76 -85.26 -1.63 20.18
C HIS A 76 -85.57 -0.15 19.84
N LEU A 77 -84.55 0.62 19.45
CA LEU A 77 -84.69 2.00 18.95
C LEU A 77 -85.37 2.04 17.56
N PHE A 78 -85.06 1.08 16.67
CA PHE A 78 -85.75 0.92 15.39
C PHE A 78 -87.24 0.59 15.55
N ARG A 79 -87.58 -0.18 16.59
CA ARG A 79 -88.97 -0.57 16.88
C ARG A 79 -89.79 0.57 17.49
N ILE A 80 -89.17 1.46 18.28
CA ILE A 80 -89.83 2.62 18.89
C ILE A 80 -89.89 3.81 17.89
N GLY A 81 -88.93 3.92 16.98
CA GLY A 81 -88.81 5.03 16.03
C GLY A 81 -89.79 5.01 14.84
N PHE A 82 -90.59 3.95 14.67
CA PHE A 82 -91.61 3.92 13.62
C PHE A 82 -92.89 4.71 13.96
N ASP A 83 -93.11 5.07 15.23
CA ASP A 83 -94.36 5.68 15.68
C ASP A 83 -94.35 7.22 15.78
N GLN A 84 -93.23 7.91 15.54
CA GLN A 84 -93.24 9.38 15.47
C GLN A 84 -92.23 9.90 14.44
N ASP A 85 -92.77 10.48 13.37
CA ASP A 85 -92.02 11.04 12.24
C ASP A 85 -91.06 12.20 12.60
N PHE A 86 -91.09 12.68 13.84
CA PHE A 86 -90.23 13.77 14.35
C PHE A 86 -88.86 13.29 14.89
N PHE A 87 -88.73 12.01 15.28
CA PHE A 87 -87.47 11.47 15.83
C PHE A 87 -86.52 10.89 14.78
N LYS A 88 -87.01 10.66 13.55
CA LYS A 88 -86.25 10.03 12.46
C LYS A 88 -85.10 10.90 11.98
N GLU A 89 -85.25 12.22 11.96
CA GLU A 89 -84.22 13.13 11.42
C GLU A 89 -83.03 13.27 12.39
N LYS A 90 -83.27 13.56 13.68
CA LYS A 90 -82.19 13.73 14.67
C LYS A 90 -81.41 12.45 14.98
N VAL A 91 -82.07 11.29 14.99
CA VAL A 91 -81.38 9.99 15.25
C VAL A 91 -80.56 9.57 14.03
N LEU A 92 -81.08 9.80 12.82
CA LEU A 92 -80.35 9.54 11.59
C LEU A 92 -79.13 10.46 11.45
N SER A 93 -79.27 11.77 11.70
CA SER A 93 -78.15 12.70 11.67
C SER A 93 -77.04 12.30 12.65
N ARG A 94 -77.38 11.89 13.87
CA ARG A 94 -76.40 11.46 14.86
C ARG A 94 -75.72 10.13 14.51
N ALA A 95 -76.46 9.19 13.92
CA ALA A 95 -75.89 7.95 13.42
C ALA A 95 -74.94 8.18 12.23
N VAL A 96 -75.30 9.10 11.33
CA VAL A 96 -74.46 9.51 10.20
C VAL A 96 -73.19 10.23 10.68
N GLU A 97 -73.28 11.16 11.63
CA GLU A 97 -72.10 11.82 12.22
C GLU A 97 -71.16 10.82 12.93
N THR A 98 -71.72 9.84 13.65
CA THR A 98 -70.91 8.81 14.31
C THR A 98 -70.22 7.92 13.28
N PHE A 99 -70.93 7.54 12.21
CA PHE A 99 -70.37 6.77 11.11
C PHE A 99 -69.27 7.55 10.37
N ILE A 100 -69.46 8.85 10.11
CA ILE A 100 -68.44 9.70 9.49
C ILE A 100 -67.20 9.79 10.37
N GLY A 101 -67.35 9.98 11.69
CA GLY A 101 -66.22 10.04 12.62
C GLY A 101 -65.47 8.71 12.77
N GLU A 102 -66.17 7.57 12.65
CA GLU A 102 -65.53 6.24 12.59
C GLU A 102 -64.81 6.03 11.26
N GLN A 103 -65.38 6.46 10.13
CA GLN A 103 -64.74 6.39 8.81
C GLN A 103 -63.51 7.28 8.72
N GLU A 104 -63.53 8.49 9.29
CA GLU A 104 -62.35 9.37 9.36
C GLU A 104 -61.19 8.74 10.15
N GLN A 105 -61.51 8.06 11.27
CA GLN A 105 -60.49 7.34 12.05
C GLN A 105 -59.89 6.18 11.25
N VAL A 106 -60.73 5.43 10.52
CA VAL A 106 -60.28 4.34 9.66
C VAL A 106 -59.43 4.87 8.50
N PHE A 107 -59.82 6.00 7.89
CA PHE A 107 -59.06 6.63 6.81
C PHE A 107 -57.70 7.12 7.28
N THR A 108 -57.63 7.75 8.45
CA THR A 108 -56.35 8.18 9.06
C THR A 108 -55.44 6.98 9.34
N LEU A 109 -56.00 5.87 9.84
CA LEU A 109 -55.25 4.64 10.05
C LEU A 109 -54.75 4.02 8.75
N PHE A 110 -55.56 4.07 7.69
CA PHE A 110 -55.18 3.57 6.38
C PHE A 110 -54.06 4.40 5.76
N GLU A 111 -54.14 5.73 5.87
CA GLU A 111 -53.08 6.63 5.41
C GLU A 111 -51.76 6.37 6.14
N TYR A 112 -51.80 6.21 7.46
CA TYR A 112 -50.63 5.82 8.25
C TYR A 112 -50.09 4.44 7.86
N PHE A 113 -50.97 3.47 7.59
CA PHE A 113 -50.55 2.15 7.12
C PHE A 113 -49.86 2.23 5.74
N VAL A 114 -50.39 3.05 4.83
CA VAL A 114 -49.77 3.27 3.51
C VAL A 114 -48.41 3.94 3.65
N GLU A 115 -48.28 4.95 4.52
CA GLU A 115 -46.99 5.61 4.80
C GLU A 115 -45.97 4.61 5.36
N LEU A 116 -46.38 3.75 6.29
CA LEU A 116 -45.54 2.67 6.83
C LEU A 116 -45.09 1.68 5.77
N VAL A 117 -45.97 1.29 4.85
CA VAL A 117 -45.62 0.40 3.74
C VAL A 117 -44.59 1.06 2.83
N ASN A 118 -44.76 2.34 2.52
CA ASN A 118 -43.77 3.08 1.73
C ASN A 118 -42.42 3.22 2.45
N GLU A 119 -42.41 3.47 3.77
CA GLU A 119 -41.17 3.50 4.56
C GLU A 119 -40.50 2.12 4.57
N LEU A 120 -41.28 1.03 4.65
CA LEU A 120 -40.78 -0.34 4.57
C LEU A 120 -40.14 -0.64 3.22
N ASP A 121 -40.77 -0.26 2.12
CA ASP A 121 -40.26 -0.46 0.76
C ASP A 121 -38.95 0.31 0.55
N HIS A 122 -38.88 1.58 1.00
CA HIS A 122 -37.65 2.37 0.97
C HIS A 122 -36.53 1.72 1.80
N LEU A 123 -36.86 1.22 2.99
CA LEU A 123 -35.87 0.56 3.84
C LEU A 123 -35.36 -0.75 3.21
N HIS A 124 -36.22 -1.48 2.50
CA HIS A 124 -35.84 -2.67 1.78
C HIS A 124 -34.89 -2.37 0.62
N GLU A 125 -35.19 -1.33 -0.16
CA GLU A 125 -34.31 -0.85 -1.23
C GLU A 125 -32.94 -0.40 -0.69
N ASP A 126 -32.94 0.35 0.42
CA ASP A 126 -31.71 0.77 1.09
C ASP A 126 -30.89 -0.44 1.57
N LEU A 127 -31.52 -1.44 2.17
CA LEU A 127 -30.85 -2.67 2.59
C LEU A 127 -30.21 -3.42 1.42
N ASP A 128 -30.91 -3.53 0.30
CA ASP A 128 -30.39 -4.16 -0.91
C ASP A 128 -29.21 -3.38 -1.51
N ASN A 129 -29.31 -2.05 -1.53
CA ASN A 129 -28.21 -1.19 -1.97
C ASN A 129 -26.97 -1.32 -1.08
N LYS A 130 -27.16 -1.34 0.25
CA LYS A 130 -26.05 -1.58 1.20
C LYS A 130 -25.46 -2.97 1.04
N ARG A 131 -26.28 -4.01 0.82
CA ARG A 131 -25.78 -5.37 0.59
C ARG A 131 -24.96 -5.48 -0.69
N LYS A 132 -25.40 -4.86 -1.79
CA LYS A 132 -24.63 -4.77 -3.05
C LYS A 132 -23.30 -4.04 -2.85
N TYR A 133 -23.31 -2.92 -2.13
CA TYR A 133 -22.10 -2.17 -1.80
C TYR A 133 -21.08 -3.02 -1.02
N ILE A 134 -21.53 -3.71 0.03
CA ILE A 134 -20.70 -4.62 0.83
C ILE A 134 -20.13 -5.74 -0.05
N SER A 135 -20.94 -6.36 -0.91
CA SER A 135 -20.47 -7.41 -1.81
C SER A 135 -19.38 -6.92 -2.77
N ASN A 136 -19.53 -5.71 -3.30
CA ASN A 136 -18.53 -5.10 -4.19
C ASN A 136 -17.22 -4.79 -3.47
N LEU A 137 -17.28 -4.32 -2.21
CA LEU A 137 -16.08 -4.11 -1.39
C LEU A 137 -15.31 -5.41 -1.19
N PHE A 138 -15.99 -6.50 -0.82
CA PHE A 138 -15.33 -7.81 -0.66
C PHE A 138 -14.70 -8.33 -1.96
N LEU A 139 -15.32 -8.11 -3.12
CA LEU A 139 -14.73 -8.50 -4.40
C LEU A 139 -13.46 -7.70 -4.69
N ASN A 140 -13.49 -6.39 -4.46
CA ASN A 140 -12.34 -5.52 -4.69
C ASN A 140 -11.19 -5.82 -3.71
N ASP A 141 -11.48 -6.03 -2.43
CA ASP A 141 -10.46 -6.38 -1.42
C ASP A 141 -9.78 -7.71 -1.75
N ASN A 142 -10.52 -8.68 -2.30
CA ASN A 142 -9.95 -9.96 -2.74
C ASN A 142 -9.04 -9.80 -3.97
N ILE A 143 -9.42 -8.93 -4.92
CA ILE A 143 -8.58 -8.65 -6.09
C ILE A 143 -7.30 -7.94 -5.65
N ASP A 144 -7.41 -6.93 -4.79
CA ASP A 144 -6.26 -6.18 -4.29
C ASP A 144 -5.31 -7.06 -3.48
N THR A 145 -5.83 -7.96 -2.64
CA THR A 145 -4.99 -8.91 -1.89
C THR A 145 -4.27 -9.93 -2.79
N ILE A 146 -4.89 -10.40 -3.87
CA ILE A 146 -4.25 -11.28 -4.85
C ILE A 146 -3.12 -10.54 -5.57
N VAL A 147 -3.39 -9.32 -6.07
CA VAL A 147 -2.39 -8.50 -6.76
C VAL A 147 -1.22 -8.17 -5.85
N ILE A 148 -1.49 -7.79 -4.60
CA ILE A 148 -0.46 -7.51 -3.59
C ILE A 148 0.40 -8.76 -3.34
N LYS A 149 -0.21 -9.93 -3.23
CA LYS A 149 0.52 -11.20 -3.03
C LYS A 149 1.44 -11.54 -4.19
N ASP A 150 1.00 -11.35 -5.43
CA ASP A 150 1.82 -11.59 -6.62
C ASP A 150 2.99 -10.60 -6.71
N ILE A 151 2.76 -9.33 -6.37
CA ILE A 151 3.81 -8.31 -6.28
C ILE A 151 4.85 -8.72 -5.23
N PHE A 152 4.41 -9.14 -4.03
CA PHE A 152 5.32 -9.60 -2.97
C PHE A 152 6.13 -10.82 -3.40
N ALA A 153 5.50 -11.82 -4.01
CA ALA A 153 6.20 -13.01 -4.50
C ALA A 153 7.26 -12.66 -5.56
N THR A 154 6.96 -11.72 -6.46
CA THR A 154 7.89 -11.24 -7.48
C THR A 154 9.07 -10.49 -6.86
N LEU A 155 8.80 -9.64 -5.87
CA LEU A 155 9.83 -8.92 -5.11
C LEU A 155 10.73 -9.89 -4.35
N GLU A 156 10.16 -10.88 -3.67
CA GLU A 156 10.91 -11.90 -2.93
C GLU A 156 11.82 -12.70 -3.85
N TYR A 157 11.32 -13.11 -5.02
CA TYR A 157 12.12 -13.78 -6.05
C TYR A 157 13.29 -12.90 -6.52
N SER A 158 13.03 -11.62 -6.78
CA SER A 158 14.06 -10.67 -7.22
C SER A 158 15.15 -10.48 -6.16
N VAL A 159 14.77 -10.33 -4.89
CA VAL A 159 15.70 -10.20 -3.76
C VAL A 159 16.54 -11.46 -3.61
N ASN A 160 15.93 -12.64 -3.67
CA ASN A 160 16.68 -13.90 -3.58
C ASN A 160 17.65 -14.06 -4.74
N LYS A 161 17.25 -13.71 -5.97
CA LYS A 161 18.14 -13.73 -7.13
C LYS A 161 19.29 -12.73 -7.02
N ALA A 162 19.03 -11.54 -6.47
CA ALA A 162 20.09 -10.56 -6.21
C ALA A 162 21.07 -11.07 -5.16
N ASN A 163 20.59 -11.67 -4.07
CA ASN A 163 21.43 -12.25 -3.02
C ASN A 163 22.30 -13.40 -3.55
N THR A 164 21.75 -14.30 -4.36
CA THR A 164 22.55 -15.39 -4.95
C THR A 164 23.62 -14.85 -5.91
N ASN A 165 23.31 -13.81 -6.69
CA ASN A 165 24.29 -13.14 -7.54
C ASN A 165 25.39 -12.44 -6.72
N VAL A 166 25.04 -11.80 -5.60
CA VAL A 166 26.05 -11.18 -4.72
C VAL A 166 26.96 -12.24 -4.12
N GLN A 167 26.40 -13.37 -3.68
CA GLN A 167 27.19 -14.50 -3.16
C GLN A 167 28.13 -15.08 -4.22
N SER A 168 27.66 -15.26 -5.46
CA SER A 168 28.51 -15.77 -6.55
C SER A 168 29.62 -14.79 -6.95
N LEU A 169 29.35 -13.50 -6.94
CA LEU A 169 30.37 -12.47 -7.16
C LEU A 169 31.38 -12.43 -6.01
N HIS A 170 30.94 -12.63 -4.77
CA HIS A 170 31.83 -12.68 -3.62
C HIS A 170 32.78 -13.88 -3.69
N THR A 171 32.26 -15.07 -4.03
CA THR A 171 33.10 -16.26 -4.20
C THR A 171 34.05 -16.11 -5.38
N ALA A 172 33.60 -15.56 -6.50
CA ALA A 172 34.47 -15.25 -7.64
C ALA A 172 35.60 -14.28 -7.25
N LYS A 173 35.30 -13.23 -6.48
CA LYS A 173 36.30 -12.29 -5.96
C LYS A 173 37.32 -12.97 -5.04
N GLN A 174 36.87 -13.86 -4.15
CA GLN A 174 37.76 -14.61 -3.26
C GLN A 174 38.70 -15.52 -4.06
N ASN A 175 38.18 -16.24 -5.06
CA ASN A 175 38.98 -17.09 -5.94
C ASN A 175 40.01 -16.27 -6.73
N LEU A 176 39.62 -15.12 -7.29
CA LEU A 176 40.56 -14.22 -7.96
C LEU A 176 41.67 -13.76 -7.03
N ARG A 177 41.35 -13.44 -5.78
CA ARG A 177 42.36 -13.03 -4.79
C ARG A 177 43.35 -14.14 -4.48
N ILE A 178 42.89 -15.39 -4.36
CA ILE A 178 43.77 -16.56 -4.17
C ILE A 178 44.73 -16.71 -5.36
N ILE A 179 44.21 -16.61 -6.59
CA ILE A 179 45.04 -16.68 -7.81
C ILE A 179 46.08 -15.57 -7.81
N LEU A 180 45.68 -14.35 -7.43
CA LEU A 180 46.55 -13.19 -7.39
C LEU A 180 47.65 -13.34 -6.34
N ASP A 181 47.32 -13.85 -5.15
CA ASP A 181 48.29 -14.18 -4.10
C ASP A 181 49.29 -15.26 -4.55
N THR A 182 48.83 -16.30 -5.27
CA THR A 182 49.75 -17.28 -5.86
C THR A 182 50.66 -16.67 -6.93
N ALA A 183 50.16 -15.75 -7.75
CA ALA A 183 50.97 -15.05 -8.75
C ALA A 183 52.05 -14.19 -8.08
N TYR A 184 51.72 -13.47 -6.99
CA TYR A 184 52.72 -12.74 -6.21
C TYR A 184 53.81 -13.65 -5.65
N GLN A 185 53.45 -14.81 -5.12
CA GLN A 185 54.43 -15.78 -4.61
C GLN A 185 55.36 -16.30 -5.72
N LEU A 186 54.82 -16.61 -6.90
CA LEU A 186 55.61 -17.06 -8.05
C LEU A 186 56.59 -15.98 -8.52
N ILE A 187 56.14 -14.73 -8.62
CA ILE A 187 56.99 -13.60 -9.01
C ILE A 187 58.08 -13.37 -7.97
N ASN A 188 57.76 -13.47 -6.68
CA ASN A 188 58.74 -13.36 -5.61
C ASN A 188 59.80 -14.48 -5.70
N ASN A 189 59.37 -15.72 -5.96
CA ASN A 189 60.29 -16.84 -6.14
C ASN A 189 61.22 -16.63 -7.34
N LEU A 190 60.68 -16.20 -8.50
CA LEU A 190 61.49 -15.88 -9.68
C LEU A 190 62.50 -14.75 -9.41
N PHE A 191 62.07 -13.72 -8.66
CA PHE A 191 62.94 -12.62 -8.26
C PHE A 191 64.13 -13.09 -7.41
N LEU A 192 63.87 -14.04 -6.51
CA LEU A 192 64.91 -14.67 -5.68
C LEU A 192 65.85 -15.56 -6.49
N GLU A 193 65.32 -16.42 -7.35
CA GLU A 193 66.12 -17.35 -8.16
C GLU A 193 67.07 -16.65 -9.13
N LEU A 194 66.62 -15.53 -9.71
CA LEU A 194 67.43 -14.73 -10.64
C LEU A 194 68.44 -13.81 -9.94
N ASN A 195 68.47 -13.79 -8.61
CA ASN A 195 69.28 -12.89 -7.78
C ASN A 195 69.14 -11.42 -8.22
N CYS A 196 67.90 -10.97 -8.41
CA CYS A 196 67.62 -9.59 -8.77
C CYS A 196 67.92 -8.63 -7.60
N ASP A 197 68.46 -7.44 -7.89
CA ASP A 197 68.81 -6.46 -6.86
C ASP A 197 67.55 -5.78 -6.31
N ARG A 198 67.28 -5.98 -5.02
CA ARG A 198 66.12 -5.42 -4.32
C ARG A 198 66.21 -3.91 -4.11
N ASN A 199 67.41 -3.33 -4.22
CA ASN A 199 67.61 -1.89 -3.99
C ASN A 199 67.03 -1.02 -5.12
N ILE A 200 66.76 -1.61 -6.30
CA ILE A 200 66.18 -0.91 -7.45
C ILE A 200 64.66 -0.67 -7.25
N ILE A 201 64.03 -1.43 -6.36
CA ILE A 201 62.60 -1.34 -6.10
C ILE A 201 62.35 -0.31 -5.00
N LEU A 202 61.40 0.62 -5.23
CA LEU A 202 61.10 1.76 -4.36
C LEU A 202 60.79 1.40 -2.89
N SER A 203 60.48 0.14 -2.58
CA SER A 203 60.34 -0.39 -1.22
C SER A 203 60.94 -1.81 -1.11
N PRO A 204 62.21 -1.97 -0.68
CA PRO A 204 62.91 -3.26 -0.66
C PRO A 204 62.35 -4.29 0.35
N ASN A 205 61.62 -3.81 1.37
CA ASN A 205 61.09 -4.62 2.48
C ASN A 205 59.58 -4.85 2.42
N GLU A 206 58.92 -4.39 1.36
CA GLU A 206 57.47 -4.48 1.21
C GLU A 206 57.09 -5.72 0.38
N SER A 207 56.05 -6.43 0.79
CA SER A 207 55.53 -7.59 0.05
C SER A 207 55.00 -7.16 -1.33
N ILE A 208 55.06 -8.05 -2.32
CA ILE A 208 54.49 -7.80 -3.64
C ILE A 208 52.99 -7.54 -3.50
N ASN A 209 52.51 -6.49 -4.16
CA ASN A 209 51.17 -5.91 -4.08
C ASN A 209 50.80 -5.32 -5.45
N ASP A 210 49.53 -4.99 -5.68
CA ASP A 210 49.03 -4.60 -7.01
C ASP A 210 49.75 -3.37 -7.60
N ARG A 211 50.25 -2.49 -6.73
CA ARG A 211 50.95 -1.26 -7.13
C ARG A 211 52.41 -1.49 -7.49
N ASN A 212 53.05 -2.51 -6.91
CA ASN A 212 54.49 -2.73 -7.05
C ASN A 212 54.83 -3.90 -7.98
N ILE A 213 53.89 -4.82 -8.24
CA ILE A 213 54.09 -6.02 -9.06
C ILE A 213 54.73 -5.72 -10.42
N LEU A 214 54.31 -4.62 -11.05
CA LEU A 214 54.83 -4.22 -12.36
C LEU A 214 56.32 -3.83 -12.31
N PHE A 215 56.77 -3.21 -11.21
CA PHE A 215 58.18 -2.88 -11.00
C PHE A 215 59.03 -4.14 -10.76
N TYR A 216 58.51 -5.11 -10.01
CA TYR A 216 59.17 -6.42 -9.84
C TYR A 216 59.33 -7.14 -11.18
N LEU A 217 58.28 -7.16 -12.01
CA LEU A 217 58.31 -7.78 -13.33
C LEU A 217 59.30 -7.07 -14.28
N ALA A 218 59.31 -5.73 -14.31
CA ALA A 218 60.26 -4.96 -15.12
C ALA A 218 61.73 -5.21 -14.71
N THR A 219 61.98 -5.37 -13.41
CA THR A 219 63.31 -5.67 -12.88
C THR A 219 63.76 -7.09 -13.28
N ILE A 220 62.85 -8.07 -13.19
CA ILE A 220 63.08 -9.44 -13.66
C ILE A 220 63.38 -9.45 -15.16
N GLU A 221 62.60 -8.73 -15.97
CA GLU A 221 62.82 -8.62 -17.41
C GLU A 221 64.22 -8.07 -17.72
N SER A 222 64.61 -6.97 -17.07
CA SER A 222 65.96 -6.38 -17.25
C SER A 222 67.06 -7.38 -16.90
N ARG A 223 66.89 -8.17 -15.83
CA ARG A 223 67.89 -9.16 -15.42
C ARG A 223 67.98 -10.32 -16.40
N VAL A 224 66.84 -10.82 -16.89
CA VAL A 224 66.80 -11.88 -17.91
C VAL A 224 67.44 -11.39 -19.21
N GLN A 225 67.17 -10.15 -19.62
CA GLN A 225 67.79 -9.53 -20.81
C GLN A 225 69.32 -9.50 -20.70
N GLU A 226 69.85 -9.11 -19.53
CA GLU A 226 71.29 -9.08 -19.24
C GLU A 226 71.91 -10.49 -19.30
N LEU A 227 71.26 -11.47 -18.68
CA LEU A 227 71.70 -12.87 -18.71
C LEU A 227 71.69 -13.44 -20.15
N LEU A 228 70.67 -13.12 -20.95
CA LEU A 228 70.60 -13.53 -22.35
C LEU A 228 71.69 -12.86 -23.21
N PHE A 229 71.99 -11.58 -22.94
CA PHE A 229 73.06 -10.87 -23.65
C PHE A 229 74.43 -11.50 -23.36
N THR A 230 74.74 -11.76 -22.08
CA THR A 230 76.02 -12.38 -21.68
C THR A 230 76.19 -13.80 -22.24
N LEU A 231 75.11 -14.58 -22.34
CA LEU A 231 75.12 -15.89 -23.01
C LEU A 231 75.36 -15.78 -24.52
N LYS A 232 74.74 -14.80 -25.20
CA LYS A 232 74.97 -14.56 -26.64
C LYS A 232 76.40 -14.11 -26.93
N THR A 233 77.01 -13.31 -26.06
CA THR A 233 78.41 -12.88 -26.24
C THR A 233 79.40 -14.00 -25.96
N ASN A 234 79.16 -14.83 -24.94
CA ASN A 234 79.99 -16.02 -24.67
C ASN A 234 79.89 -17.10 -25.76
N ARG A 235 78.78 -17.14 -26.52
CA ARG A 235 78.67 -17.99 -27.72
C ARG A 235 79.50 -17.47 -28.91
N LYS A 236 79.77 -16.17 -29.00
CA LYS A 236 80.57 -15.57 -30.10
C LYS A 236 82.08 -15.69 -29.92
N SER A 237 82.56 -16.00 -28.71
CA SER A 237 83.97 -16.35 -28.46
C SER A 237 84.33 -17.80 -28.82
N GLY A 238 83.37 -18.59 -29.30
CA GLY A 238 83.57 -19.92 -29.84
C GLY A 238 82.86 -20.09 -31.18
N GLY A 239 83.49 -19.65 -32.27
CA GLY A 239 83.08 -20.01 -33.63
C GLY A 239 82.43 -18.89 -34.44
N THR A 240 83.11 -18.51 -35.52
CA THR A 240 82.66 -17.68 -36.63
C THR A 240 81.43 -18.24 -37.33
N HIS A 241 80.30 -17.53 -37.34
CA HIS A 241 79.52 -17.23 -38.55
C HIS A 241 78.40 -16.23 -38.28
N GLY A 242 78.19 -15.33 -39.22
CA GLY A 242 77.21 -14.25 -39.14
C GLY A 242 75.77 -14.74 -39.19
N TYR A 243 74.92 -14.09 -38.41
CA TYR A 243 73.52 -13.89 -38.76
C TYR A 243 73.05 -12.58 -38.11
N THR A 244 72.75 -11.60 -38.94
CA THR A 244 71.95 -10.44 -38.59
C THR A 244 70.53 -10.93 -38.36
N ASP A 245 70.02 -10.81 -37.13
CA ASP A 245 68.58 -10.81 -36.96
C ASP A 245 68.16 -9.71 -35.99
N ASP A 246 67.49 -8.75 -36.60
CA ASP A 246 67.00 -7.49 -36.09
C ASP A 246 65.65 -7.71 -35.41
N THR A 247 65.68 -8.28 -34.21
CA THR A 247 64.51 -8.38 -33.33
C THR A 247 64.77 -7.70 -32.00
N THR A 248 65.24 -6.45 -32.08
CA THR A 248 65.12 -5.52 -30.95
C THR A 248 63.74 -4.88 -31.05
N ILE A 249 62.71 -5.56 -30.55
CA ILE A 249 61.41 -4.91 -30.31
C ILE A 249 61.67 -3.84 -29.25
N SER A 250 61.85 -2.60 -29.71
CA SER A 250 62.04 -1.44 -28.86
C SER A 250 60.70 -1.07 -28.22
N TRP A 251 60.57 -1.27 -26.92
CA TRP A 251 59.37 -0.93 -26.12
C TRP A 251 59.02 0.58 -26.06
N ARG A 252 59.70 1.43 -26.84
CA ARG A 252 59.24 2.82 -27.11
C ARG A 252 57.79 2.88 -27.61
N ILE A 253 57.26 1.79 -28.18
CA ILE A 253 55.89 1.71 -28.67
C ILE A 253 54.87 1.54 -27.54
N ILE A 254 55.20 0.89 -26.41
CA ILE A 254 54.25 0.75 -25.29
C ILE A 254 54.23 1.97 -24.39
N HIS A 255 55.38 2.61 -24.13
CA HIS A 255 55.39 3.86 -23.36
C HIS A 255 54.61 4.99 -24.04
N ARG A 256 54.57 5.04 -25.37
CA ARG A 256 53.82 6.08 -26.11
C ARG A 256 52.30 5.92 -26.04
N ASN A 257 51.80 4.71 -25.79
CA ASN A 257 50.36 4.44 -25.65
C ASN A 257 49.84 4.64 -24.22
N MET A 258 50.71 4.74 -23.21
CA MET A 258 50.29 5.04 -21.84
C MET A 258 50.04 6.52 -21.58
N ASP A 259 50.76 7.43 -22.27
CA ASP A 259 50.53 8.88 -22.14
C ASP A 259 49.22 9.35 -22.79
N GLN A 260 48.60 8.54 -23.66
CA GLN A 260 47.33 8.89 -24.33
C GLN A 260 46.07 8.40 -23.61
N SER A 261 46.18 7.62 -22.53
CA SER A 261 45.01 7.09 -21.79
C SER A 261 44.71 7.85 -20.48
N TYR A 262 45.40 8.95 -20.22
CA TYR A 262 45.17 9.86 -19.07
C TYR A 262 44.75 11.27 -19.51
N ASN A 263 43.85 11.37 -20.50
CA ASN A 263 43.02 12.55 -20.76
C ASN A 263 41.57 12.12 -20.98
#